data_AF-A0A8X7Y2K8-F1
#
_entry.id   AF-A0A8X7Y2K8-F1
#
_cell.length_a   1.000
_cell.length_b   1.000
_cell.length_c   1.000
_cell.angle_alpha   90.00
_cell.angle_beta   90.00
_cell.angle_gamma   90.00
#
_symmetry.space_group_name_H-M   'P 1'
#
loop_
_entity.id
_entity.type
_entity.pdbx_description
1 polymer ?
#
loop_
_entity_poly.entity_id
_entity_poly.type
_entity_poly.pdbx_seq_one_letter_code
_entity_poly.pdbx_strand_id
1 'polypeptide(L)'
;MVDMRGVNTWQDELASLAENSGFQYTGEPISKMAAPPPILASTRMMESETETESLKEQVTGFLKSWGEMLVDLGKGCKDIVTQSNLVSEDSFIVQKLGKPMAKASGRLKYLNEFLPEDRDPAIAWPVILFVLLLALAAISGNSTNNSLVSSVKKMRVHPPSATRILLPDGRHMAYLEQGVPSDRARFSVIAPHSFLSSRLAGIPGVKTSLLEEFGVRLVSYDLPGFGESDPHTRRNLNSSAMDMLHLADSIGILGKFWVLGYSSGSMHSWAALRYIPDRIAGAAMFAPMINPYEPSMTKEEMRRTWDQWSSRRKLLYFLARKFPKFLPYFYHRSFLSGNHGRIDKWMSQSLEKKDEILIEGPMFEEFWHRDVEESVRLGIAKPFTEEAVLQVSNWGFSLADLNVQRKCLRNGILLWLRSMYSQEECEWAGFLGPIHIWQGMDDQAVPSSMTDYITRVLPRAIWHKLPNEGHFSYYFFCEECHRQIFSTLFGDALGPLNKMAEIDETSYEAVAEEASSITGSARK
;
A
#
# COMPACT_ATOMS: atom_id res chain seq x y z
N MET A 1 38.63 11.86 -35.89
CA MET A 1 37.80 13.08 -35.90
C MET A 1 36.42 12.67 -35.46
N VAL A 2 36.05 13.16 -34.29
CA VAL A 2 34.79 12.94 -33.58
C VAL A 2 33.74 13.86 -34.20
N ASP A 3 32.52 13.36 -34.43
CA ASP A 3 31.36 14.21 -34.62
C ASP A 3 30.33 13.85 -33.54
N MET A 4 30.13 14.78 -32.59
CA MET A 4 29.24 14.65 -31.46
C MET A 4 27.82 15.06 -31.90
N ARG A 5 26.88 14.11 -31.96
CA ARG A 5 25.45 14.44 -32.04
C ARG A 5 24.90 14.66 -30.64
N GLY A 6 24.28 15.83 -30.49
CA GLY A 6 23.79 16.39 -29.23
C GLY A 6 22.67 15.61 -28.57
N VAL A 7 22.56 15.87 -27.27
CA VAL A 7 21.56 15.40 -26.32
C VAL A 7 20.18 15.96 -26.71
N ASN A 8 19.18 15.10 -26.83
CA ASN A 8 17.79 15.50 -27.05
C ASN A 8 17.27 16.30 -25.85
N THR A 9 16.57 17.40 -26.13
CA THR A 9 15.97 18.29 -25.14
C THR A 9 14.61 17.77 -24.67
N TRP A 10 14.29 17.99 -23.38
CA TRP A 10 13.02 17.59 -22.75
C TRP A 10 11.76 18.19 -23.43
N GLN A 11 11.93 19.28 -24.20
CA GLN A 11 10.88 19.90 -25.00
C GLN A 11 10.44 19.00 -26.17
N ASP A 12 11.34 18.21 -26.74
CA ASP A 12 11.04 17.29 -27.85
C ASP A 12 10.28 16.04 -27.35
N GLU A 13 10.55 15.60 -26.11
CA GLU A 13 9.79 14.53 -25.46
C GLU A 13 8.34 14.96 -25.15
N LEU A 14 8.14 16.22 -24.74
CA LEU A 14 6.80 16.77 -24.48
C LEU A 14 5.95 16.95 -25.74
N ALA A 15 6.56 17.36 -26.86
CA ALA A 15 5.85 17.50 -28.14
C ALA A 15 5.33 16.14 -28.66
N SER A 16 6.11 15.06 -28.46
CA SER A 16 5.72 13.70 -28.87
C SER A 16 4.54 13.11 -28.08
N LEU A 17 4.25 13.63 -26.87
CA LEU A 17 3.15 13.18 -26.01
C LEU A 17 1.80 13.77 -26.42
N ALA A 18 1.79 14.88 -27.17
CA ALA A 18 0.56 15.56 -27.58
C ALA A 18 -0.03 15.00 -28.90
N GLU A 19 0.77 14.35 -29.74
CA GLU A 19 0.32 13.89 -31.07
C GLU A 19 -0.36 12.51 -31.08
N ASN A 20 -0.35 11.75 -29.98
CA ASN A 20 -0.85 10.37 -29.94
C ASN A 20 -2.23 10.17 -29.28
N SER A 21 -2.99 11.24 -29.01
CA SER A 21 -4.39 11.09 -28.57
C SER A 21 -5.33 10.92 -29.77
N GLY A 22 -5.30 9.74 -30.38
CA GLY A 22 -6.22 9.35 -31.45
C GLY A 22 -7.63 9.09 -30.92
N PHE A 23 -8.59 9.95 -31.28
CA PHE A 23 -10.02 9.65 -31.25
C PHE A 23 -10.63 9.99 -32.61
N GLN A 24 -10.99 8.96 -33.38
CA GLN A 24 -11.90 9.07 -34.53
C GLN A 24 -13.32 8.69 -34.06
N TYR A 25 -14.31 9.50 -34.41
CA TYR A 25 -15.72 9.12 -34.28
C TYR A 25 -16.42 9.24 -35.65
N THR A 26 -16.95 8.12 -36.11
CA THR A 26 -17.81 7.94 -37.28
C THR A 26 -19.24 8.40 -36.95
N GLY A 27 -19.83 9.27 -37.76
CA GLY A 27 -21.21 9.73 -37.60
C GLY A 27 -22.22 8.90 -38.38
N GLU A 28 -23.41 8.72 -37.81
CA GLU A 28 -24.66 8.47 -38.56
C GLU A 28 -25.78 9.42 -38.06
N PRO A 29 -26.72 9.86 -38.94
CA PRO A 29 -27.67 10.92 -38.64
C PRO A 29 -29.09 10.40 -38.37
N ILE A 30 -29.84 11.05 -37.47
CA ILE A 30 -31.29 10.85 -37.34
C ILE A 30 -32.05 12.17 -37.59
N SER A 31 -33.17 11.97 -38.28
CA SER A 31 -34.02 12.87 -39.06
C SER A 31 -34.84 13.92 -38.30
N LYS A 32 -35.31 14.88 -39.10
CA LYS A 32 -36.18 16.04 -38.84
C LYS A 32 -37.60 15.68 -38.40
N MET A 33 -38.26 16.59 -37.66
CA MET A 33 -39.68 17.04 -37.71
C MET A 33 -40.03 17.73 -36.37
N ALA A 34 -40.84 18.78 -36.20
CA ALA A 34 -41.56 19.73 -37.04
C ALA A 34 -41.99 20.90 -36.11
N ALA A 35 -42.21 22.12 -36.65
CA ALA A 35 -42.67 23.30 -35.90
C ALA A 35 -44.16 23.63 -36.18
N PRO A 36 -44.87 24.34 -35.28
CA PRO A 36 -46.07 25.12 -35.59
C PRO A 36 -45.84 26.66 -35.53
N PRO A 37 -46.76 27.50 -36.09
CA PRO A 37 -46.39 28.76 -36.78
C PRO A 37 -46.95 30.03 -36.03
N PRO A 38 -47.00 31.26 -36.61
CA PRO A 38 -46.31 32.42 -36.04
C PRO A 38 -47.25 33.56 -35.58
N ILE A 39 -46.74 34.51 -34.78
CA ILE A 39 -47.40 35.82 -34.59
C ILE A 39 -46.42 36.94 -34.96
N LEU A 40 -46.93 37.81 -35.83
CA LEU A 40 -46.27 38.86 -36.58
C LEU A 40 -46.12 40.14 -35.74
N ALA A 41 -44.91 40.66 -35.61
CA ALA A 41 -44.66 42.08 -35.38
C ALA A 41 -43.37 42.51 -36.10
N SER A 42 -43.58 43.35 -37.11
CA SER A 42 -42.57 44.02 -37.95
C SER A 42 -41.54 44.78 -37.11
N THR A 43 -40.24 44.70 -37.46
CA THR A 43 -39.38 45.87 -37.79
C THR A 43 -37.97 45.42 -38.20
N ARG A 44 -37.55 45.87 -39.39
CA ARG A 44 -36.18 45.97 -39.96
C ARG A 44 -35.28 44.73 -40.01
N MET A 45 -35.01 44.32 -41.25
CA MET A 45 -33.85 43.51 -41.60
C MET A 45 -32.55 44.27 -41.32
N MET A 46 -31.73 43.73 -40.44
CA MET A 46 -30.28 43.78 -40.56
C MET A 46 -29.86 42.32 -40.48
N GLU A 47 -29.39 41.77 -41.60
CA GLU A 47 -28.78 40.44 -41.63
C GLU A 47 -27.59 40.44 -40.67
N SER A 48 -27.75 39.77 -39.53
CA SER A 48 -26.61 39.25 -38.78
C SER A 48 -26.68 37.74 -38.93
N GLU A 49 -25.79 37.21 -39.76
CA GLU A 49 -25.46 35.79 -39.78
C GLU A 49 -25.13 35.36 -38.34
N THR A 50 -26.03 34.62 -37.72
CA THR A 50 -25.72 33.90 -36.49
C THR A 50 -24.91 32.67 -36.88
N GLU A 51 -23.59 32.85 -37.01
CA GLU A 51 -22.64 31.75 -36.93
C GLU A 51 -22.83 31.07 -35.57
N THR A 52 -23.27 29.81 -35.57
CA THR A 52 -23.16 28.96 -34.37
C THR A 52 -21.68 28.75 -34.12
N GLU A 53 -21.11 29.51 -33.19
CA GLU A 53 -19.70 29.37 -32.80
C GLU A 53 -19.39 27.92 -32.48
N SER A 54 -18.32 27.43 -33.12
CA SER A 54 -17.82 26.08 -32.93
C SER A 54 -17.41 25.88 -31.47
N LEU A 55 -17.59 24.67 -30.92
CA LEU A 55 -17.08 24.29 -29.58
C LEU A 55 -15.59 24.65 -29.42
N LYS A 56 -14.84 24.66 -30.52
CA LYS A 56 -13.44 25.09 -30.58
C LYS A 56 -13.27 26.60 -30.33
N GLU A 57 -14.17 27.43 -30.83
CA GLU A 57 -14.17 28.89 -30.63
C GLU A 57 -14.57 29.23 -29.19
N GLN A 58 -15.54 28.51 -28.62
CA GLN A 58 -15.89 28.64 -27.20
C GLN A 58 -14.73 28.26 -26.27
N VAL A 59 -14.03 27.15 -26.56
CA VAL A 59 -12.83 26.75 -25.81
C VAL A 59 -11.71 27.78 -25.97
N THR A 60 -11.54 28.34 -27.17
CA THR A 60 -10.52 29.37 -27.43
C THR A 60 -10.85 30.68 -26.72
N GLY A 61 -12.11 31.11 -26.73
CA GLY A 61 -12.59 32.29 -26.01
C GLY A 61 -12.47 32.13 -24.49
N PHE A 62 -12.75 30.93 -23.97
CA PHE A 62 -12.56 30.59 -22.56
C PHE A 62 -11.08 30.65 -22.15
N LEU A 63 -10.18 30.02 -22.93
CA LEU A 63 -8.74 30.02 -22.65
C LEU A 63 -8.15 31.44 -22.70
N LYS A 64 -8.61 32.27 -23.64
CA LYS A 64 -8.22 33.67 -23.74
C LYS A 64 -8.67 34.47 -22.51
N SER A 65 -9.95 34.35 -22.13
CA SER A 65 -10.51 35.03 -20.96
C SER A 65 -9.82 34.59 -19.66
N TRP A 66 -9.50 33.29 -19.55
CA TRP A 66 -8.78 32.73 -18.41
C TRP A 66 -7.34 33.25 -18.32
N GLY A 67 -6.65 33.37 -19.47
CA GLY A 67 -5.32 33.98 -19.55
C GLY A 67 -5.33 35.46 -19.15
N GLU A 68 -6.32 36.23 -19.61
CA GLU A 68 -6.49 37.64 -19.26
C GLU A 68 -6.76 37.82 -17.76
N MET A 69 -7.64 36.99 -17.18
CA MET A 69 -7.88 36.97 -15.73
C MET A 69 -6.63 36.65 -14.91
N LEU A 70 -5.78 35.72 -15.36
CA LEU A 70 -4.53 35.39 -14.67
C LEU A 70 -3.52 36.54 -14.72
N VAL A 71 -3.46 37.25 -15.84
CA VAL A 71 -2.61 38.45 -15.97
C VAL A 71 -3.09 39.56 -15.04
N ASP A 72 -4.40 39.80 -14.96
CA ASP A 72 -4.96 40.83 -14.10
C ASP A 72 -4.90 40.45 -12.61
N LEU A 73 -5.01 39.17 -12.27
CA LEU A 73 -4.72 38.67 -10.93
C LEU A 73 -3.23 38.88 -10.58
N GLY A 74 -2.32 38.61 -11.51
CA GLY A 74 -0.89 38.86 -11.33
C GLY A 74 -0.57 40.34 -11.12
N LYS A 75 -1.22 41.24 -11.86
CA LYS A 75 -1.14 42.69 -11.65
C LYS A 75 -1.75 43.10 -10.30
N GLY A 76 -2.92 42.57 -9.93
CA GLY A 76 -3.55 42.84 -8.64
C GLY A 76 -2.68 42.40 -7.46
N CYS A 77 -2.05 41.23 -7.54
CA CYS A 77 -1.07 40.79 -6.54
C CYS A 77 0.16 41.69 -6.51
N LYS A 78 0.68 42.11 -7.66
CA LYS A 78 1.79 43.08 -7.75
C LYS A 78 1.41 44.41 -7.09
N ASP A 79 0.22 44.93 -7.38
CA ASP A 79 -0.27 46.20 -6.85
C ASP A 79 -0.51 46.12 -5.34
N ILE A 80 -1.07 45.01 -4.84
CA ILE A 80 -1.20 44.77 -3.40
C ILE A 80 0.19 44.72 -2.75
N VAL A 81 1.16 44.00 -3.30
CA VAL A 81 2.53 43.93 -2.73
C VAL A 81 3.20 45.31 -2.75
N THR A 82 2.96 46.09 -3.80
CA THR A 82 3.55 47.44 -3.97
C THR A 82 2.86 48.48 -3.07
N GLN A 83 1.54 48.41 -2.90
CA GLN A 83 0.75 49.33 -2.07
C GLN A 83 0.82 48.99 -0.57
N SER A 84 0.98 47.71 -0.21
CA SER A 84 0.97 47.26 1.19
C SER A 84 2.25 47.59 1.96
N ASN A 85 3.26 48.21 1.32
CA ASN A 85 4.55 48.53 1.92
C ASN A 85 5.22 47.32 2.63
N LEU A 86 4.90 46.09 2.19
CA LEU A 86 5.33 44.83 2.82
C LEU A 86 6.84 44.58 2.67
N VAL A 87 7.49 45.30 1.76
CA VAL A 87 8.90 45.18 1.34
C VAL A 87 9.74 46.40 1.77
N SER A 88 9.18 47.35 2.53
CA SER A 88 10.03 48.41 3.12
C SER A 88 10.87 47.83 4.27
N GLU A 89 12.11 48.31 4.42
CA GLU A 89 13.09 47.78 5.40
C GLU A 89 12.58 47.85 6.87
N ASP A 90 11.55 48.64 7.12
CA ASP A 90 10.94 48.85 8.43
C ASP A 90 9.72 47.93 8.73
N SER A 91 9.37 47.03 7.80
CA SER A 91 8.27 46.07 7.97
C SER A 91 8.57 45.03 9.07
N PHE A 92 7.62 44.86 10.01
CA PHE A 92 7.69 43.86 11.10
C PHE A 92 7.97 42.43 10.59
N ILE A 93 7.49 42.12 9.38
CA ILE A 93 7.68 40.83 8.72
C ILE A 93 9.14 40.66 8.27
N VAL A 94 9.72 41.70 7.67
CA VAL A 94 11.13 41.70 7.21
C VAL A 94 12.08 41.62 8.41
N GLN A 95 11.82 42.35 9.50
CA GLN A 95 12.66 42.32 10.70
C GLN A 95 12.64 40.96 11.44
N LYS A 96 11.47 40.31 11.54
CA LYS A 96 11.31 39.08 12.32
C LYS A 96 11.56 37.79 11.53
N LEU A 97 11.21 37.78 10.23
CA LEU A 97 11.36 36.62 9.36
C LEU A 97 12.56 36.72 8.41
N GLY A 98 13.19 37.89 8.24
CA GLY A 98 14.30 38.10 7.31
C GLY A 98 15.51 37.20 7.56
N LYS A 99 15.94 37.03 8.81
CA LYS A 99 17.09 36.16 9.14
C LYS A 99 16.82 34.65 8.88
N PRO A 100 15.69 34.07 9.33
CA PRO A 100 15.32 32.69 8.97
C PRO A 100 15.12 32.49 7.46
N MET A 101 14.48 33.45 6.78
CA MET A 101 14.12 33.36 5.37
C MET A 101 15.34 33.55 4.46
N ALA A 102 16.32 34.39 4.83
CA ALA A 102 17.62 34.47 4.16
C ALA A 102 18.46 33.19 4.31
N LYS A 103 18.38 32.51 5.47
CA LYS A 103 19.05 31.22 5.69
C LYS A 103 18.39 30.09 4.89
N ALA A 104 17.06 30.13 4.71
CA ALA A 104 16.32 29.21 3.86
C ALA A 104 16.54 29.49 2.36
N SER A 105 16.55 30.77 1.94
CA SER A 105 16.79 31.15 0.54
C SER A 105 18.22 30.83 0.10
N GLY A 106 19.20 30.93 1.00
CA GLY A 106 20.57 30.48 0.74
C GLY A 106 20.67 28.98 0.44
N ARG A 107 19.81 28.14 1.06
CA ARG A 107 19.77 26.68 0.81
C ARG A 107 18.94 26.30 -0.42
N LEU A 108 18.04 27.18 -0.85
CA LEU A 108 17.17 26.99 -2.01
C LEU A 108 17.67 27.76 -3.24
N LYS A 109 18.84 28.43 -3.16
CA LYS A 109 19.40 29.24 -4.24
C LYS A 109 19.67 28.44 -5.52
N TYR A 110 19.97 27.14 -5.38
CA TYR A 110 20.09 26.22 -6.52
C TYR A 110 18.78 26.10 -7.33
N LEU A 111 17.62 26.32 -6.70
CA LEU A 111 16.36 26.27 -7.42
C LEU A 111 16.18 27.48 -8.36
N ASN A 112 16.91 28.57 -8.14
CA ASN A 112 16.88 29.73 -9.02
C ASN A 112 17.42 29.43 -10.42
N GLU A 113 18.22 28.35 -10.58
CA GLU A 113 18.68 27.87 -11.89
C GLU A 113 17.53 27.34 -12.76
N PHE A 114 16.37 27.03 -12.17
CA PHE A 114 15.16 26.61 -12.90
C PHE A 114 14.23 27.78 -13.23
N LEU A 115 14.55 29.01 -12.79
CA LEU A 115 13.82 30.20 -13.21
C LEU A 115 14.40 30.71 -14.53
N PRO A 116 13.56 31.18 -15.48
CA PRO A 116 14.05 31.91 -16.65
C PRO A 116 14.94 33.08 -16.23
N GLU A 117 16.03 33.32 -16.95
CA GLU A 117 17.10 34.29 -16.60
C GLU A 117 16.58 35.72 -16.36
N ASP A 118 15.41 36.02 -16.90
CA ASP A 118 14.71 37.30 -16.89
C ASP A 118 13.70 37.47 -15.72
N ARG A 119 13.68 36.56 -14.74
CA ARG A 119 12.77 36.62 -13.58
C ARG A 119 13.51 36.80 -12.25
N ASP A 120 13.18 37.88 -11.53
CA ASP A 120 13.67 38.12 -10.17
C ASP A 120 13.18 37.01 -9.21
N PRO A 121 14.09 36.23 -8.59
CA PRO A 121 13.73 35.18 -7.64
C PRO A 121 12.89 35.67 -6.45
N ALA A 122 13.07 36.93 -6.01
CA ALA A 122 12.32 37.50 -4.90
C ALA A 122 10.84 37.68 -5.24
N ILE A 123 10.49 37.76 -6.52
CA ILE A 123 9.12 37.93 -7.03
C ILE A 123 8.55 36.60 -7.55
N ALA A 124 9.37 35.80 -8.23
CA ALA A 124 8.94 34.55 -8.85
C ALA A 124 8.58 33.47 -7.80
N TRP A 125 9.38 33.29 -6.75
CA TRP A 125 9.13 32.24 -5.76
C TRP A 125 7.84 32.43 -4.95
N PRO A 126 7.50 33.65 -4.46
CA PRO A 126 6.20 33.87 -3.82
C PRO A 126 5.01 33.55 -4.73
N VAL A 127 5.09 33.90 -6.01
CA VAL A 127 4.04 33.59 -6.99
C VAL A 127 3.95 32.09 -7.24
N ILE A 128 5.08 31.40 -7.44
CA ILE A 128 5.11 29.94 -7.62
C ILE A 128 4.58 29.23 -6.38
N LEU A 129 4.97 29.66 -5.17
CA LEU A 129 4.44 29.12 -3.91
C LEU A 129 2.94 29.39 -3.78
N PHE A 130 2.46 30.57 -4.15
CA PHE A 130 1.05 30.90 -4.10
C PHE A 130 0.22 30.08 -5.09
N VAL A 131 0.69 29.96 -6.34
CA VAL A 131 0.06 29.11 -7.36
C VAL A 131 0.11 27.64 -6.96
N LEU A 132 1.22 27.17 -6.37
CA LEU A 132 1.33 25.81 -5.83
C LEU A 132 0.34 25.60 -4.69
N LEU A 133 0.17 26.56 -3.78
CA LEU A 133 -0.81 26.50 -2.69
C LEU A 133 -2.25 26.51 -3.23
N LEU A 134 -2.55 27.32 -4.24
CA LEU A 134 -3.86 27.34 -4.90
C LEU A 134 -4.13 26.03 -5.67
N ALA A 135 -3.13 25.49 -6.37
CA ALA A 135 -3.22 24.20 -7.05
C ALA A 135 -3.43 23.07 -6.04
N LEU A 136 -2.68 23.04 -4.93
CA LEU A 136 -2.88 22.09 -3.83
C LEU A 136 -4.26 22.25 -3.19
N ALA A 137 -4.73 23.49 -3.00
CA ALA A 137 -6.05 23.78 -2.46
C ALA A 137 -7.16 23.31 -3.42
N ALA A 138 -7.03 23.58 -4.73
CA ALA A 138 -7.96 23.14 -5.76
C ALA A 138 -7.98 21.62 -5.91
N ILE A 139 -6.82 20.96 -5.89
CA ILE A 139 -6.74 19.48 -5.86
C ILE A 139 -7.38 18.93 -4.58
N SER A 140 -7.24 19.63 -3.44
CA SER A 140 -7.87 19.23 -2.18
C SER A 140 -9.38 19.50 -2.12
N GLY A 141 -9.85 20.53 -2.84
CA GLY A 141 -11.24 20.98 -2.88
C GLY A 141 -12.08 20.32 -3.98
N ASN A 142 -11.46 19.86 -5.07
CA ASN A 142 -12.15 19.22 -6.19
C ASN A 142 -12.51 17.74 -5.91
N SER A 143 -12.41 17.28 -4.66
CA SER A 143 -12.95 15.98 -4.24
C SER A 143 -14.44 16.03 -3.86
N THR A 144 -15.09 17.20 -3.94
CA THR A 144 -16.53 17.34 -3.70
C THR A 144 -17.21 17.82 -4.98
N ASN A 145 -17.70 16.88 -5.79
CA ASN A 145 -18.98 17.01 -6.51
C ASN A 145 -19.33 15.70 -7.22
N ASN A 146 -19.99 14.81 -6.49
CA ASN A 146 -21.24 14.15 -6.87
C ASN A 146 -21.48 12.97 -5.93
N SER A 147 -22.29 13.18 -4.90
CA SER A 147 -23.21 12.15 -4.42
C SER A 147 -24.30 12.82 -3.61
N LEU A 148 -25.55 12.49 -3.95
CA LEU A 148 -26.72 12.60 -3.06
C LEU A 148 -26.29 12.31 -1.62
N VAL A 149 -26.77 13.13 -0.68
CA VAL A 149 -26.43 13.08 0.75
C VAL A 149 -26.67 11.67 1.30
N SER A 150 -25.66 10.82 1.23
CA SER A 150 -25.55 9.63 2.05
C SER A 150 -25.30 10.11 3.47
N SER A 151 -26.08 9.61 4.43
CA SER A 151 -25.86 9.89 5.84
C SER A 151 -24.44 9.44 6.20
N VAL A 152 -23.54 10.40 6.39
CA VAL A 152 -22.14 10.13 6.73
C VAL A 152 -22.12 9.38 8.05
N LYS A 153 -21.82 8.07 8.01
CA LYS A 153 -21.80 7.20 9.19
C LYS A 153 -20.58 7.56 10.02
N LYS A 154 -20.77 7.93 11.30
CA LYS A 154 -19.65 8.21 12.20
C LYS A 154 -18.94 6.93 12.62
N MET A 155 -17.62 7.00 12.71
CA MET A 155 -16.80 5.95 13.28
C MET A 155 -17.08 5.80 14.78
N ARG A 156 -17.00 4.56 15.26
CA ARG A 156 -17.19 4.22 16.67
C ARG A 156 -15.87 3.77 17.28
N VAL A 157 -15.63 4.18 18.52
CA VAL A 157 -14.55 3.61 19.33
C VAL A 157 -15.15 2.49 20.16
N HIS A 158 -14.69 1.27 19.93
CA HIS A 158 -15.13 0.09 20.67
C HIS A 158 -14.32 -0.07 21.95
N PRO A 159 -14.89 -0.69 23.01
CA PRO A 159 -14.12 -1.05 24.20
C PRO A 159 -12.90 -1.92 23.84
N PRO A 160 -11.77 -1.78 24.57
CA PRO A 160 -10.64 -2.68 24.43
C PRO A 160 -11.07 -4.14 24.55
N SER A 161 -10.65 -4.97 23.60
CA SER A 161 -11.01 -6.40 23.54
C SER A 161 -9.85 -7.30 23.11
N ALA A 162 -8.68 -6.72 22.82
CA ALA A 162 -7.54 -7.50 22.36
C ALA A 162 -6.94 -8.37 23.47
N THR A 163 -6.57 -9.59 23.10
CA THR A 163 -5.52 -10.32 23.81
C THR A 163 -4.18 -9.64 23.51
N ARG A 164 -3.35 -9.48 24.54
CA ARG A 164 -2.05 -8.79 24.43
C ARG A 164 -0.93 -9.66 24.99
N ILE A 165 0.24 -9.59 24.35
CA ILE A 165 1.50 -10.12 24.89
C ILE A 165 2.46 -8.98 25.21
N LEU A 166 3.38 -9.21 26.14
CA LEU A 166 4.49 -8.32 26.42
C LEU A 166 5.71 -8.72 25.59
N LEU A 167 6.19 -7.82 24.74
CA LEU A 167 7.40 -8.00 23.95
C LEU A 167 8.65 -7.78 24.82
N PRO A 168 9.83 -8.33 24.42
CA PRO A 168 11.07 -8.18 25.18
C PRO A 168 11.53 -6.74 25.41
N ASP A 169 11.09 -5.80 24.57
CA ASP A 169 11.40 -4.38 24.69
C ASP A 169 10.39 -3.59 25.55
N GLY A 170 9.44 -4.27 26.18
CA GLY A 170 8.43 -3.70 27.08
C GLY A 170 7.15 -3.19 26.40
N ARG A 171 7.06 -3.25 25.06
CA ARG A 171 5.82 -2.95 24.34
C ARG A 171 4.81 -4.07 24.49
N HIS A 172 3.53 -3.72 24.52
CA HIS A 172 2.46 -4.68 24.35
C HIS A 172 2.06 -4.80 22.89
N MET A 173 1.86 -6.02 22.42
CA MET A 173 1.32 -6.32 21.09
C MET A 173 -0.05 -6.95 21.24
N ALA A 174 -1.06 -6.34 20.59
CA ALA A 174 -2.41 -6.86 20.49
C ALA A 174 -2.53 -7.85 19.32
N TYR A 175 -3.22 -8.96 19.55
CA TYR A 175 -3.39 -10.01 18.55
C TYR A 175 -4.75 -10.71 18.66
N LEU A 176 -5.11 -11.45 17.61
CA LEU A 176 -6.34 -12.22 17.48
C LEU A 176 -5.99 -13.63 16.98
N GLU A 177 -6.59 -14.63 17.61
CA GLU A 177 -6.48 -16.04 17.21
C GLU A 177 -7.81 -16.55 16.70
N GLN A 178 -7.78 -17.36 15.65
CA GLN A 178 -8.94 -18.02 15.06
C GLN A 178 -8.60 -19.46 14.67
N GLY A 179 -9.59 -20.34 14.72
CA GLY A 179 -9.43 -21.74 14.35
C GLY A 179 -8.96 -22.60 15.53
N VAL A 180 -7.99 -23.47 15.27
CA VAL A 180 -7.59 -24.55 16.18
C VAL A 180 -6.62 -24.04 17.25
N PRO A 181 -6.73 -24.47 18.53
CA PRO A 181 -5.78 -24.11 19.58
C PRO A 181 -4.37 -24.66 19.32
N SER A 182 -3.37 -24.04 19.97
CA SER A 182 -1.94 -24.32 19.79
C SER A 182 -1.55 -25.80 19.87
N ASP A 183 -2.13 -26.54 20.81
CA ASP A 183 -1.83 -27.93 21.14
C ASP A 183 -2.39 -28.94 20.14
N ARG A 184 -3.31 -28.50 19.28
CA ARG A 184 -3.96 -29.33 18.25
C ARG A 184 -3.73 -28.82 16.84
N ALA A 185 -3.15 -27.64 16.68
CA ALA A 185 -2.91 -27.05 15.38
C ALA A 185 -1.89 -27.87 14.60
N ARG A 186 -2.26 -28.30 13.39
CA ARG A 186 -1.35 -28.91 12.42
C ARG A 186 -0.49 -27.84 11.72
N PHE A 187 -1.11 -26.69 11.45
CA PHE A 187 -0.45 -25.55 10.83
C PHE A 187 -0.74 -24.29 11.63
N SER A 188 0.30 -23.52 11.90
CA SER A 188 0.15 -22.15 12.39
C SER A 188 0.39 -21.17 11.24
N VAL A 189 -0.49 -20.17 11.11
CA VAL A 189 -0.42 -19.13 10.08
C VAL A 189 -0.43 -17.78 10.78
N ILE A 190 0.57 -16.94 10.52
CA ILE A 190 0.62 -15.57 11.02
C ILE A 190 0.38 -14.58 9.87
N ALA A 191 -0.61 -13.71 10.02
CA ALA A 191 -1.07 -12.76 9.02
C ALA A 191 -0.88 -11.31 9.50
N PRO A 192 0.21 -10.62 9.10
CA PRO A 192 0.31 -9.17 9.27
C PRO A 192 -0.81 -8.46 8.49
N HIS A 193 -1.47 -7.49 9.12
CA HIS A 193 -2.49 -6.70 8.44
C HIS A 193 -1.88 -5.68 7.46
N SER A 194 -2.72 -5.13 6.58
CA SER A 194 -2.35 -4.12 5.60
C SER A 194 -2.44 -2.69 6.15
N PHE A 195 -2.04 -1.71 5.35
CA PHE A 195 -2.32 -0.30 5.57
C PHE A 195 -3.83 -0.08 5.74
N LEU A 196 -4.21 0.76 6.72
CA LEU A 196 -5.60 1.03 7.06
C LEU A 196 -6.38 -0.25 7.43
N SER A 197 -5.77 -1.06 8.29
CA SER A 197 -6.33 -2.32 8.76
C SER A 197 -5.82 -2.62 10.18
N SER A 198 -6.32 -3.70 10.79
CA SER A 198 -6.00 -4.11 12.16
C SER A 198 -5.87 -5.63 12.28
N ARG A 199 -5.63 -6.13 13.49
CA ARG A 199 -5.68 -7.56 13.83
C ARG A 199 -7.00 -8.23 13.44
N LEU A 200 -8.08 -7.48 13.26
CA LEU A 200 -9.38 -8.04 12.91
C LEU A 200 -9.45 -8.55 11.48
N ALA A 201 -8.53 -8.15 10.60
CA ALA A 201 -8.62 -8.48 9.19
C ALA A 201 -8.38 -9.96 8.88
N GLY A 202 -7.29 -10.55 9.40
CA GLY A 202 -6.92 -11.94 9.15
C GLY A 202 -7.11 -12.35 7.68
N ILE A 203 -7.98 -13.34 7.45
CA ILE A 203 -8.54 -13.68 6.13
C ILE A 203 -10.04 -13.31 6.16
N PRO A 204 -10.46 -12.20 5.52
CA PRO A 204 -11.83 -11.72 5.63
C PRO A 204 -12.87 -12.73 5.12
N GLY A 205 -13.80 -13.12 5.99
CA GLY A 205 -14.85 -14.09 5.67
C GLY A 205 -14.45 -15.56 5.76
N VAL A 206 -13.23 -15.88 6.20
CA VAL A 206 -12.84 -17.28 6.43
C VAL A 206 -13.71 -17.90 7.52
N LYS A 207 -14.24 -19.11 7.26
CA LYS A 207 -15.05 -19.83 8.25
C LYS A 207 -14.16 -20.55 9.25
N THR A 208 -14.50 -20.47 10.53
CA THR A 208 -13.86 -21.28 11.59
C THR A 208 -13.88 -22.77 11.26
N SER A 209 -14.98 -23.27 10.67
CA SER A 209 -15.09 -24.67 10.24
C SER A 209 -14.03 -25.07 9.20
N LEU A 210 -13.64 -24.15 8.31
CA LEU A 210 -12.57 -24.40 7.33
C LEU A 210 -11.20 -24.43 8.02
N LEU A 211 -10.97 -23.52 8.98
CA LEU A 211 -9.75 -23.55 9.79
C LEU A 211 -9.63 -24.88 10.56
N GLU A 212 -10.74 -25.35 11.15
CA GLU A 212 -10.81 -26.64 11.84
C GLU A 212 -10.58 -27.83 10.90
N GLU A 213 -11.23 -27.84 9.74
CA GLU A 213 -11.12 -28.88 8.72
C GLU A 213 -9.67 -29.10 8.25
N PHE A 214 -8.86 -28.04 8.18
CA PHE A 214 -7.43 -28.12 7.82
C PHE A 214 -6.49 -28.18 9.03
N GLY A 215 -6.99 -28.09 10.26
CA GLY A 215 -6.15 -28.07 11.45
C GLY A 215 -5.34 -26.76 11.61
N VAL A 216 -5.86 -25.64 11.12
CA VAL A 216 -5.15 -24.35 11.05
C VAL A 216 -5.44 -23.50 12.28
N ARG A 217 -4.37 -22.94 12.87
CA ARG A 217 -4.39 -21.82 13.81
C ARG A 217 -4.00 -20.56 13.06
N LEU A 218 -4.95 -19.66 12.85
CA LEU A 218 -4.72 -18.37 12.22
C LEU A 218 -4.51 -17.30 13.30
N VAL A 219 -3.42 -16.56 13.19
CA VAL A 219 -3.04 -15.49 14.11
C VAL A 219 -2.82 -14.21 13.33
N SER A 220 -3.51 -13.14 13.70
CA SER A 220 -3.31 -11.79 13.18
C SER A 220 -2.98 -10.84 14.33
N TYR A 221 -2.24 -9.77 14.06
CA TYR A 221 -1.78 -8.86 15.10
C TYR A 221 -1.79 -7.42 14.64
N ASP A 222 -2.00 -6.51 15.59
CA ASP A 222 -1.93 -5.07 15.35
C ASP A 222 -0.46 -4.66 15.19
N LEU A 223 -0.12 -4.07 14.04
CA LEU A 223 1.20 -3.50 13.80
C LEU A 223 1.52 -2.40 14.84
N PRO A 224 2.80 -2.07 15.08
CA PRO A 224 3.15 -1.10 16.11
C PRO A 224 2.45 0.26 15.94
N GLY A 225 1.66 0.66 16.94
CA GLY A 225 0.87 1.89 16.95
C GLY A 225 -0.51 1.78 16.28
N PHE A 226 -0.92 0.60 15.83
CA PHE A 226 -2.28 0.31 15.35
C PHE A 226 -3.08 -0.41 16.44
N GLY A 227 -4.41 -0.33 16.37
CA GLY A 227 -5.30 -1.01 17.29
C GLY A 227 -4.89 -0.79 18.75
N GLU A 228 -4.65 -1.88 19.49
CA GLU A 228 -4.24 -1.82 20.90
C GLU A 228 -2.76 -2.18 21.13
N SER A 229 -1.96 -2.18 20.06
CA SER A 229 -0.51 -2.35 20.13
C SER A 229 0.19 -1.04 20.47
N ASP A 230 1.21 -1.13 21.34
CA ASP A 230 2.05 0.01 21.68
C ASP A 230 2.90 0.45 20.46
N PRO A 231 3.20 1.76 20.30
CA PRO A 231 3.99 2.25 19.19
C PRO A 231 5.47 1.85 19.33
N HIS A 232 6.12 1.59 18.19
CA HIS A 232 7.57 1.32 18.14
C HIS A 232 8.32 2.47 17.46
N THR A 233 9.07 3.25 18.25
CA THR A 233 9.75 4.48 17.81
C THR A 233 10.90 4.28 16.82
N ARG A 234 11.47 3.08 16.72
CA ARG A 234 12.61 2.74 15.84
C ARG A 234 12.26 1.64 14.84
N ARG A 235 10.97 1.51 14.51
CA ARG A 235 10.47 0.41 13.69
C ARG A 235 11.07 0.41 12.29
N ASN A 236 11.33 -0.79 11.79
CA ASN A 236 11.74 -1.08 10.43
C ASN A 236 11.31 -2.52 10.09
N LEU A 237 11.61 -3.01 8.88
CA LEU A 237 11.20 -4.35 8.48
C LEU A 237 11.91 -5.47 9.26
N ASN A 238 13.15 -5.27 9.72
CA ASN A 238 13.82 -6.23 10.60
C ASN A 238 13.09 -6.32 11.95
N SER A 239 12.81 -5.18 12.61
CA SER A 239 12.04 -5.19 13.85
C SER A 239 10.65 -5.78 13.67
N SER A 240 10.02 -5.61 12.50
CA SER A 240 8.75 -6.24 12.19
C SER A 240 8.83 -7.77 12.14
N ALA A 241 9.91 -8.33 11.59
CA ALA A 241 10.12 -9.77 11.58
C ALA A 241 10.37 -10.29 13.00
N MET A 242 11.13 -9.55 13.81
CA MET A 242 11.37 -9.90 15.22
C MET A 242 10.10 -9.81 16.06
N ASP A 243 9.24 -8.81 15.82
CA ASP A 243 7.92 -8.70 16.44
C ASP A 243 7.05 -9.94 16.14
N MET A 244 7.04 -10.40 14.89
CA MET A 244 6.34 -11.62 14.48
C MET A 244 6.93 -12.88 15.14
N LEU A 245 8.26 -12.96 15.27
CA LEU A 245 8.95 -14.04 15.96
C LEU A 245 8.58 -14.10 17.44
N HIS A 246 8.65 -12.95 18.13
CA HIS A 246 8.30 -12.85 19.54
C HIS A 246 6.83 -13.14 19.79
N LEU A 247 5.95 -12.75 18.86
CA LEU A 247 4.55 -13.16 18.89
C LEU A 247 4.41 -14.68 18.83
N ALA A 248 5.03 -15.31 17.84
CA ALA A 248 5.00 -16.76 17.67
C ALA A 248 5.47 -17.50 18.93
N ASP A 249 6.61 -17.07 19.50
CA ASP A 249 7.19 -17.66 20.70
C ASP A 249 6.27 -17.48 21.92
N SER A 250 5.71 -16.28 22.11
CA SER A 250 4.87 -15.95 23.27
C SER A 250 3.54 -16.72 23.28
N ILE A 251 3.02 -17.09 22.11
CA ILE A 251 1.74 -17.83 21.99
C ILE A 251 1.95 -19.34 21.77
N GLY A 252 3.17 -19.84 21.97
CA GLY A 252 3.49 -21.26 21.97
C GLY A 252 3.64 -21.91 20.59
N ILE A 253 3.96 -21.15 19.54
CA ILE A 253 4.29 -21.71 18.22
C ILE A 253 5.77 -22.11 18.21
N LEU A 254 6.07 -23.31 18.72
CA LEU A 254 7.46 -23.80 18.86
C LEU A 254 8.11 -24.18 17.51
N GLY A 255 7.29 -24.61 16.55
CA GLY A 255 7.74 -25.04 15.23
C GLY A 255 7.88 -23.91 14.22
N LYS A 256 7.95 -24.30 12.95
CA LYS A 256 7.83 -23.37 11.83
C LYS A 256 6.36 -23.00 11.61
N PHE A 257 6.09 -21.78 11.16
CA PHE A 257 4.75 -21.32 10.82
C PHE A 257 4.71 -20.73 9.42
N TRP A 258 3.53 -20.67 8.83
CA TRP A 258 3.29 -20.01 7.57
C TRP A 258 3.08 -18.52 7.77
N VAL A 259 3.55 -17.70 6.83
CA VAL A 259 3.22 -16.27 6.80
C VAL A 259 2.25 -15.98 5.68
N LEU A 260 1.22 -15.19 5.98
CA LEU A 260 0.22 -14.77 5.02
C LEU A 260 0.29 -13.26 4.81
N GLY A 261 0.79 -12.83 3.66
CA GLY A 261 0.86 -11.41 3.28
C GLY A 261 -0.25 -11.04 2.31
N TYR A 262 -1.10 -10.08 2.67
CA TYR A 262 -2.04 -9.46 1.74
C TYR A 262 -1.60 -8.02 1.45
N SER A 263 -1.54 -7.61 0.19
CA SER A 263 -1.27 -6.23 -0.22
C SER A 263 0.01 -5.68 0.45
N SER A 264 -0.07 -4.53 1.11
CA SER A 264 1.02 -3.94 1.91
C SER A 264 1.49 -4.79 3.10
N GLY A 265 0.63 -5.65 3.66
CA GLY A 265 1.01 -6.62 4.68
C GLY A 265 2.12 -7.56 4.23
N SER A 266 2.24 -7.77 2.91
CA SER A 266 3.29 -8.59 2.30
C SER A 266 4.70 -8.06 2.56
N MET A 267 4.91 -6.77 2.81
CA MET A 267 6.23 -6.24 3.18
C MET A 267 6.75 -6.87 4.48
N HIS A 268 5.86 -7.05 5.45
CA HIS A 268 6.18 -7.70 6.73
C HIS A 268 6.43 -9.20 6.53
N SER A 269 5.69 -9.85 5.63
CA SER A 269 5.94 -11.25 5.25
C SER A 269 7.27 -11.43 4.51
N TRP A 270 7.62 -10.53 3.57
CA TRP A 270 8.94 -10.53 2.91
C TRP A 270 10.07 -10.35 3.91
N ALA A 271 9.87 -9.48 4.90
CA ALA A 271 10.82 -9.29 5.98
C ALA A 271 10.98 -10.56 6.84
N ALA A 272 9.88 -11.25 7.16
CA ALA A 272 9.92 -12.51 7.89
C ALA A 272 10.73 -13.57 7.13
N LEU A 273 10.51 -13.72 5.81
CA LEU A 273 11.30 -14.61 4.96
C LEU A 273 12.79 -14.26 4.95
N ARG A 274 13.14 -12.97 5.09
CA ARG A 274 14.53 -12.51 5.09
C ARG A 274 15.23 -12.71 6.43
N TYR A 275 14.57 -12.36 7.53
CA TYR A 275 15.21 -12.18 8.83
C TYR A 275 14.99 -13.34 9.79
N ILE A 276 13.92 -14.12 9.61
CA ILE A 276 13.61 -15.31 10.42
C ILE A 276 13.32 -16.56 9.56
N PRO A 277 14.09 -16.82 8.47
CA PRO A 277 13.79 -17.88 7.51
C PRO A 277 13.65 -19.27 8.16
N ASP A 278 14.39 -19.53 9.22
CA ASP A 278 14.38 -20.81 9.95
C ASP A 278 13.07 -21.07 10.68
N ARG A 279 12.28 -20.03 10.95
CA ARG A 279 10.97 -20.13 11.60
C ARG A 279 9.81 -20.12 10.62
N ILE A 280 10.07 -19.90 9.32
CA ILE A 280 9.01 -19.86 8.32
C ILE A 280 8.93 -21.20 7.57
N ALA A 281 7.75 -21.81 7.58
CA ALA A 281 7.44 -23.03 6.84
C ALA A 281 7.22 -22.76 5.35
N GLY A 282 6.55 -21.65 5.05
CA GLY A 282 6.24 -21.17 3.70
C GLY A 282 5.51 -19.83 3.75
N ALA A 283 5.30 -19.23 2.59
CA ALA A 283 4.57 -17.97 2.45
C ALA A 283 3.40 -18.09 1.48
N ALA A 284 2.27 -17.50 1.85
CA ALA A 284 1.12 -17.26 1.00
C ALA A 284 0.95 -15.75 0.81
N MET A 285 1.12 -15.28 -0.42
CA MET A 285 1.13 -13.86 -0.77
C MET A 285 -0.06 -13.54 -1.69
N PHE A 286 -0.84 -12.52 -1.36
CA PHE A 286 -2.04 -12.12 -2.09
C PHE A 286 -1.89 -10.66 -2.50
N ALA A 287 -1.87 -10.40 -3.81
CA ALA A 287 -1.58 -9.09 -4.37
C ALA A 287 -0.34 -8.44 -3.71
N PRO A 288 0.83 -9.11 -3.66
CA PRO A 288 1.94 -8.67 -2.83
C PRO A 288 2.53 -7.35 -3.30
N MET A 289 2.49 -6.35 -2.43
CA MET A 289 3.11 -5.07 -2.74
C MET A 289 4.63 -5.13 -2.56
N ILE A 290 5.34 -4.53 -3.51
CA ILE A 290 6.78 -4.27 -3.45
C ILE A 290 7.04 -2.76 -3.38
N ASN A 291 8.28 -2.37 -3.07
CA ASN A 291 8.67 -0.97 -3.18
C ASN A 291 8.58 -0.51 -4.66
N PRO A 292 7.73 0.46 -5.02
CA PRO A 292 7.59 0.92 -6.41
C PRO A 292 8.80 1.73 -6.91
N TYR A 293 9.79 1.97 -6.05
CA TYR A 293 11.09 2.56 -6.36
C TYR A 293 12.23 1.53 -6.29
N GLU A 294 11.92 0.24 -6.34
CA GLU A 294 12.91 -0.83 -6.23
C GLU A 294 13.94 -0.74 -7.39
N PRO A 295 15.24 -0.54 -7.11
CA PRO A 295 16.24 -0.27 -8.15
C PRO A 295 16.46 -1.40 -9.16
N SER A 296 16.15 -2.64 -8.78
CA SER A 296 16.26 -3.83 -9.64
C SER A 296 15.04 -4.04 -10.55
N MET A 297 13.99 -3.21 -10.46
CA MET A 297 12.93 -3.18 -11.46
C MET A 297 13.44 -2.64 -12.79
N THR A 298 12.98 -3.22 -13.88
CA THR A 298 13.22 -2.67 -15.21
C THR A 298 12.44 -1.37 -15.40
N LYS A 299 12.87 -0.54 -16.36
CA LYS A 299 12.14 0.69 -16.70
C LYS A 299 10.68 0.41 -17.08
N GLU A 300 10.42 -0.69 -17.77
CA GLU A 300 9.07 -1.07 -18.19
C GLU A 300 8.20 -1.55 -17.01
N GLU A 301 8.74 -2.39 -16.12
CA GLU A 301 8.03 -2.81 -14.90
C GLU A 301 7.67 -1.60 -14.03
N MET A 302 8.62 -0.68 -13.85
CA MET A 302 8.39 0.56 -13.10
C MET A 302 7.34 1.43 -13.79
N ARG A 303 7.48 1.69 -15.11
CA ARG A 303 6.53 2.49 -15.88
C ARG A 303 5.10 1.93 -15.78
N ARG A 304 4.90 0.64 -16.03
CA ARG A 304 3.58 -0.02 -15.93
C ARG A 304 2.99 0.05 -14.51
N THR A 305 3.84 -0.08 -13.49
CA THR A 305 3.42 0.04 -12.09
C THR A 305 2.90 1.45 -11.79
N TRP A 306 3.65 2.48 -12.21
CA TRP A 306 3.26 3.87 -11.97
C TRP A 306 2.09 4.31 -12.87
N ASP A 307 2.04 3.92 -14.14
CA ASP A 307 1.02 4.35 -15.10
C ASP A 307 -0.40 3.98 -14.65
N GLN A 308 -0.58 2.82 -14.02
CA GLN A 308 -1.89 2.37 -13.51
C GLN A 308 -2.40 3.18 -12.31
N TRP A 309 -1.52 3.85 -11.57
CA TRP A 309 -1.94 4.58 -10.36
C TRP A 309 -2.47 5.98 -10.63
N SER A 310 -3.51 6.34 -9.88
CA SER A 310 -4.10 7.68 -9.91
C SER A 310 -3.07 8.76 -9.53
N SER A 311 -3.22 9.98 -10.08
CA SER A 311 -2.35 11.11 -9.77
C SER A 311 -2.29 11.43 -8.28
N ARG A 312 -3.40 11.25 -7.57
CA ARG A 312 -3.46 11.41 -6.10
C ARG A 312 -2.61 10.37 -5.39
N ARG A 313 -2.68 9.09 -5.78
CA ARG A 313 -1.83 8.05 -5.21
C ARG A 313 -0.35 8.32 -5.50
N LYS A 314 -0.01 8.70 -6.74
CA LYS A 314 1.36 9.10 -7.12
C LYS A 314 1.91 10.19 -6.20
N LEU A 315 1.11 11.23 -5.95
CA LEU A 315 1.44 12.30 -5.02
C LEU A 315 1.67 11.79 -3.60
N LEU A 316 0.81 10.92 -3.07
CA LEU A 316 0.96 10.37 -1.72
C LEU A 316 2.25 9.55 -1.56
N TYR A 317 2.62 8.73 -2.55
CA TYR A 317 3.89 7.99 -2.52
C TYR A 317 5.11 8.92 -2.63
N PHE A 318 5.01 9.97 -3.46
CA PHE A 318 6.05 11.01 -3.52
C PHE A 318 6.22 11.73 -2.18
N LEU A 319 5.12 12.11 -1.54
CA LEU A 319 5.13 12.73 -0.22
C LEU A 319 5.68 11.78 0.84
N ALA A 320 5.30 10.51 0.84
CA ALA A 320 5.88 9.51 1.73
C ALA A 320 7.40 9.44 1.61
N ARG A 321 7.93 9.48 0.37
CA ARG A 321 9.36 9.37 0.10
C ARG A 321 10.15 10.63 0.42
N LYS A 322 9.60 11.82 0.16
CA LYS A 322 10.35 13.10 0.22
C LYS A 322 9.93 14.00 1.36
N PHE A 323 8.64 14.04 1.69
CA PHE A 323 8.07 14.98 2.65
C PHE A 323 6.97 14.33 3.52
N PRO A 324 7.27 13.27 4.28
CA PRO A 324 6.25 12.49 4.99
C PRO A 324 5.48 13.31 6.04
N LYS A 325 6.04 14.44 6.50
CA LYS A 325 5.38 15.38 7.42
C LYS A 325 4.08 15.99 6.88
N PHE A 326 3.84 15.95 5.58
CA PHE A 326 2.58 16.42 4.99
C PHE A 326 1.49 15.34 4.92
N LEU A 327 1.82 14.06 5.06
CA LEU A 327 0.84 12.97 4.98
C LEU A 327 -0.28 13.07 6.04
N PRO A 328 -0.01 13.44 7.32
CA PRO A 328 -1.05 13.60 8.33
C PRO A 328 -2.19 14.52 7.90
N TYR A 329 -1.91 15.59 7.16
CA TYR A 329 -2.93 16.50 6.66
C TYR A 329 -3.95 15.80 5.75
N PHE A 330 -3.48 14.92 4.86
CA PHE A 330 -4.35 14.15 3.98
C PHE A 330 -5.14 13.10 4.77
N TYR A 331 -4.50 12.44 5.74
CA TYR A 331 -5.14 11.40 6.56
C TYR A 331 -6.25 11.95 7.45
N HIS A 332 -6.04 13.11 8.10
CA HIS A 332 -7.07 13.81 8.89
C HIS A 332 -8.28 14.26 8.07
N ARG A 333 -8.10 14.45 6.76
CA ARG A 333 -9.19 14.77 5.83
C ARG A 333 -9.84 13.54 5.20
N SER A 334 -9.31 12.35 5.44
CA SER A 334 -9.84 11.08 4.93
C SER A 334 -10.26 10.14 6.07
N PHE A 335 -9.55 9.05 6.29
CA PHE A 335 -9.89 7.99 7.23
C PHE A 335 -9.66 8.37 8.70
N LEU A 336 -8.95 9.47 8.99
CA LEU A 336 -8.84 10.04 10.35
C LEU A 336 -9.82 11.20 10.60
N SER A 337 -10.81 11.40 9.72
CA SER A 337 -11.84 12.44 9.89
C SER A 337 -12.90 12.09 10.96
N GLY A 338 -12.93 10.84 11.44
CA GLY A 338 -13.94 10.32 12.36
C GLY A 338 -15.23 9.88 11.67
N ASN A 339 -15.28 9.92 10.34
CA ASN A 339 -16.41 9.50 9.53
C ASN A 339 -16.01 8.33 8.63
N HIS A 340 -16.94 7.41 8.40
CA HIS A 340 -16.80 6.36 7.39
C HIS A 340 -16.89 6.94 5.98
N GLY A 341 -16.26 6.24 5.05
CA GLY A 341 -16.15 6.62 3.66
C GLY A 341 -15.75 5.43 2.80
N ARG A 342 -15.91 5.60 1.48
CA ARG A 342 -15.57 4.57 0.51
C ARG A 342 -14.06 4.29 0.49
N ILE A 343 -13.69 3.01 0.56
CA ILE A 343 -12.30 2.53 0.58
C ILE A 343 -11.51 3.00 -0.65
N ASP A 344 -12.09 2.89 -1.85
CA ASP A 344 -11.46 3.29 -3.12
C ASP A 344 -11.05 4.77 -3.09
N LYS A 345 -11.92 5.64 -2.57
CA LYS A 345 -11.66 7.07 -2.42
C LYS A 345 -10.55 7.35 -1.42
N TRP A 346 -10.54 6.65 -0.28
CA TRP A 346 -9.51 6.85 0.75
C TRP A 346 -8.14 6.34 0.32
N MET A 347 -8.11 5.18 -0.33
CA MET A 347 -6.89 4.56 -0.84
C MET A 347 -6.43 5.16 -2.18
N SER A 348 -7.25 6.04 -2.78
CA SER A 348 -6.99 6.66 -4.09
C SER A 348 -6.78 5.60 -5.19
N GLN A 349 -7.57 4.53 -5.12
CA GLN A 349 -7.50 3.36 -5.99
C GLN A 349 -8.66 3.37 -6.98
N SER A 350 -8.38 2.97 -8.22
CA SER A 350 -9.42 2.55 -9.14
C SER A 350 -9.83 1.13 -8.77
N LEU A 351 -11.10 0.79 -8.90
CA LEU A 351 -11.59 -0.58 -8.74
C LEU A 351 -12.11 -1.07 -10.08
N GLU A 352 -11.84 -2.33 -10.36
CA GLU A 352 -12.50 -3.04 -11.45
C GLU A 352 -13.87 -3.53 -11.00
N LYS A 353 -14.72 -3.88 -11.98
CA LYS A 353 -16.14 -4.15 -11.77
C LYS A 353 -16.43 -5.18 -10.67
N LYS A 354 -15.61 -6.22 -10.55
CA LYS A 354 -15.81 -7.28 -9.55
C LYS A 354 -15.55 -6.80 -8.12
N ASP A 355 -14.49 -6.01 -7.93
CA ASP A 355 -14.21 -5.38 -6.64
C ASP A 355 -15.25 -4.30 -6.31
N GLU A 356 -15.70 -3.53 -7.30
CA GLU A 356 -16.75 -2.51 -7.11
C GLU A 356 -18.03 -3.14 -6.54
N ILE A 357 -18.48 -4.26 -7.12
CA ILE A 357 -19.66 -5.00 -6.63
C ILE A 357 -19.42 -5.55 -5.21
N LEU A 358 -18.22 -6.08 -4.95
CA LEU A 358 -17.88 -6.65 -3.64
C LEU A 358 -17.91 -5.59 -2.54
N ILE A 359 -17.32 -4.42 -2.77
CA ILE A 359 -17.22 -3.38 -1.74
C ILE A 359 -18.55 -2.72 -1.40
N GLU A 360 -19.53 -2.79 -2.32
CA GLU A 360 -20.90 -2.32 -2.10
C GLU A 360 -21.76 -3.35 -1.35
N GLY A 361 -21.25 -4.57 -1.14
CA GLY A 361 -21.92 -5.61 -0.39
C GLY A 361 -21.95 -5.33 1.13
N PRO A 362 -23.05 -5.65 1.83
CA PRO A 362 -23.20 -5.35 3.25
C PRO A 362 -22.19 -6.07 4.14
N MET A 363 -21.79 -7.30 3.79
CA MET A 363 -20.76 -8.05 4.54
C MET A 363 -19.40 -7.35 4.47
N PHE A 364 -19.02 -6.85 3.29
CA PHE A 364 -17.78 -6.10 3.12
C PHE A 364 -17.86 -4.78 3.88
N GLU A 365 -18.96 -4.04 3.75
CA GLU A 365 -19.15 -2.76 4.44
C GLU A 365 -19.06 -2.92 5.97
N GLU A 366 -19.71 -3.92 6.56
CA GLU A 366 -19.67 -4.18 8.00
C GLU A 366 -18.25 -4.51 8.48
N PHE A 367 -17.60 -5.46 7.80
CA PHE A 367 -16.22 -5.84 8.10
C PHE A 367 -15.26 -4.66 7.98
N TRP A 368 -15.32 -3.94 6.85
CA TRP A 368 -14.45 -2.81 6.56
C TRP A 368 -14.61 -1.72 7.61
N HIS A 369 -15.86 -1.37 7.96
CA HIS A 369 -16.11 -0.39 9.00
C HIS A 369 -15.50 -0.81 10.34
N ARG A 370 -15.67 -2.07 10.75
CA ARG A 370 -15.14 -2.54 12.03
C ARG A 370 -13.61 -2.57 12.06
N ASP A 371 -12.98 -3.02 10.98
CA ASP A 371 -11.52 -3.12 10.85
C ASP A 371 -10.87 -1.72 10.78
N VAL A 372 -11.45 -0.81 10.01
CA VAL A 372 -10.97 0.58 9.96
C VAL A 372 -11.11 1.25 11.31
N GLU A 373 -12.28 1.14 11.97
CA GLU A 373 -12.52 1.69 13.32
C GLU A 373 -11.45 1.22 14.31
N GLU A 374 -11.06 -0.05 14.25
CA GLU A 374 -9.99 -0.58 15.08
C GLU A 374 -8.63 0.01 14.69
N SER A 375 -8.31 0.08 13.40
CA SER A 375 -7.03 0.62 12.91
C SER A 375 -6.81 2.08 13.29
N VAL A 376 -7.87 2.91 13.28
CA VAL A 376 -7.80 4.34 13.55
C VAL A 376 -8.14 4.72 14.98
N ARG A 377 -8.39 3.75 15.87
CA ARG A 377 -8.95 4.01 17.21
C ARG A 377 -8.18 5.02 18.06
N LEU A 378 -6.87 5.12 17.85
CA LEU A 378 -6.01 6.08 18.56
C LEU A 378 -6.14 7.52 18.03
N GLY A 379 -6.64 7.70 16.80
CA GLY A 379 -6.75 9.01 16.15
C GLY A 379 -5.40 9.64 15.78
N ILE A 380 -4.31 8.86 15.78
CA ILE A 380 -2.94 9.34 15.57
C ILE A 380 -2.49 9.02 14.15
N ALA A 381 -2.03 10.02 13.40
CA ALA A 381 -1.58 9.85 12.01
C ALA A 381 -0.16 9.26 11.86
N LYS A 382 0.62 9.23 12.95
CA LYS A 382 2.03 8.82 12.94
C LYS A 382 2.25 7.38 12.46
N PRO A 383 1.55 6.34 12.97
CA PRO A 383 1.72 4.96 12.51
C PRO A 383 1.44 4.79 11.01
N PHE A 384 0.38 5.43 10.50
CA PHE A 384 0.06 5.46 9.06
C PHE A 384 1.16 6.13 8.24
N THR A 385 1.69 7.27 8.72
CA THR A 385 2.78 7.98 8.04
C THR A 385 4.02 7.09 7.97
N GLU A 386 4.35 6.42 9.06
CA GLU A 386 5.49 5.51 9.09
C GLU A 386 5.26 4.29 8.18
N GLU A 387 4.05 3.76 8.06
CA GLU A 387 3.74 2.63 7.15
C GLU A 387 3.88 3.04 5.70
N ALA A 388 3.35 4.22 5.35
CA ALA A 388 3.51 4.78 4.01
C ALA A 388 5.01 5.02 3.67
N VAL A 389 5.81 5.44 4.64
CA VAL A 389 7.27 5.59 4.47
C VAL A 389 7.93 4.24 4.22
N LEU A 390 7.56 3.18 4.94
CA LEU A 390 8.12 1.84 4.73
C LEU A 390 7.86 1.32 3.32
N GLN A 391 6.71 1.62 2.72
CA GLN A 391 6.37 1.23 1.34
C GLN A 391 7.33 1.78 0.28
N VAL A 392 8.01 2.90 0.56
CA VAL A 392 8.87 3.62 -0.40
C VAL A 392 10.33 3.72 0.03
N SER A 393 10.67 3.16 1.19
CA SER A 393 12.01 3.18 1.78
C SER A 393 12.86 2.02 1.29
N ASN A 394 14.18 2.16 1.36
CA ASN A 394 15.07 1.01 1.19
C ASN A 394 14.87 0.05 2.38
N TRP A 395 14.50 -1.19 2.09
CA TRP A 395 14.19 -2.22 3.08
C TRP A 395 15.41 -2.84 3.77
N GLY A 396 16.62 -2.52 3.28
CA GLY A 396 17.87 -3.15 3.73
C GLY A 396 18.09 -4.55 3.12
N PHE A 397 17.17 -5.01 2.29
CA PHE A 397 17.27 -6.20 1.47
C PHE A 397 16.43 -6.03 0.20
N SER A 398 16.78 -6.78 -0.84
CA SER A 398 16.00 -6.91 -2.08
C SER A 398 15.30 -8.27 -2.10
N LEU A 399 14.22 -8.41 -2.88
CA LEU A 399 13.60 -9.73 -3.04
C LEU A 399 14.55 -10.75 -3.71
N ALA A 400 15.52 -10.30 -4.50
CA ALA A 400 16.54 -11.17 -5.05
C ALA A 400 17.42 -11.83 -3.96
N ASP A 401 17.55 -11.23 -2.77
CA ASP A 401 18.27 -11.83 -1.64
C ASP A 401 17.54 -13.05 -1.04
N LEU A 402 16.25 -13.21 -1.31
CA LEU A 402 15.49 -14.40 -0.90
C LEU A 402 15.72 -15.57 -1.86
N ASN A 403 16.28 -15.34 -3.05
CA ASN A 403 16.63 -16.41 -3.96
C ASN A 403 17.78 -17.23 -3.38
N VAL A 404 17.62 -18.55 -3.39
CA VAL A 404 18.58 -19.47 -2.79
C VAL A 404 19.86 -19.48 -3.61
N GLN A 405 20.92 -18.94 -3.04
CA GLN A 405 22.24 -18.86 -3.65
C GLN A 405 23.29 -19.41 -2.71
N ARG A 406 24.23 -20.18 -3.28
CA ARG A 406 25.43 -20.61 -2.56
C ARG A 406 26.39 -19.42 -2.49
N LYS A 407 26.46 -18.75 -1.34
CA LYS A 407 27.40 -17.65 -1.12
C LYS A 407 28.67 -18.23 -0.50
N CYS A 408 29.74 -18.25 -1.29
CA CYS A 408 31.09 -18.58 -0.81
C CYS A 408 31.83 -17.26 -0.55
N LEU A 409 32.38 -17.08 0.65
CA LEU A 409 33.17 -15.88 0.98
C LEU A 409 34.41 -15.79 0.07
N ARG A 410 34.48 -14.75 -0.77
CA ARG A 410 35.63 -14.55 -1.70
C ARG A 410 36.33 -13.20 -1.62
N ASN A 411 36.02 -12.36 -0.64
CA ASN A 411 36.50 -10.97 -0.69
C ASN A 411 37.76 -10.74 0.14
N GLY A 412 38.91 -10.86 -0.53
CA GLY A 412 40.22 -10.39 -0.07
C GLY A 412 41.36 -11.36 -0.43
N ILE A 413 42.53 -10.84 -0.80
CA ILE A 413 43.75 -11.64 -1.06
C ILE A 413 44.05 -12.58 0.12
N LEU A 414 43.77 -12.15 1.35
CA LEU A 414 43.96 -12.93 2.56
C LEU A 414 43.01 -14.15 2.67
N LEU A 415 41.74 -13.99 2.27
CA LEU A 415 40.74 -15.06 2.28
C LEU A 415 40.96 -16.04 1.11
N TRP A 416 41.44 -15.53 -0.03
CA TRP A 416 41.86 -16.35 -1.16
C TRP A 416 43.10 -17.21 -0.85
N LEU A 417 44.10 -16.67 -0.14
CA LEU A 417 45.24 -17.46 0.36
C LEU A 417 44.79 -18.54 1.35
N ARG A 418 43.81 -18.25 2.20
CA ARG A 418 43.25 -19.20 3.19
C ARG A 418 42.45 -20.31 2.52
N SER A 419 41.69 -20.02 1.46
CA SER A 419 40.92 -21.01 0.71
C SER A 419 41.78 -22.03 -0.07
N MET A 420 43.08 -21.78 -0.25
CA MET A 420 44.01 -22.77 -0.82
C MET A 420 44.39 -23.88 0.16
N TYR A 421 44.21 -23.67 1.47
CA TYR A 421 44.64 -24.61 2.52
C TYR A 421 43.50 -25.13 3.42
N SER A 422 42.26 -24.63 3.26
CA SER A 422 41.06 -25.11 3.99
C SER A 422 39.88 -25.30 3.03
N GLN A 423 39.01 -26.28 3.29
CA GLN A 423 37.74 -26.45 2.55
C GLN A 423 36.91 -25.15 2.61
N GLU A 424 36.37 -24.73 1.46
CA GLU A 424 35.56 -23.51 1.35
C GLU A 424 34.27 -23.66 2.19
N GLU A 425 34.10 -22.81 3.20
CA GLU A 425 32.82 -22.66 3.91
C GLU A 425 31.87 -21.83 3.03
N CYS A 426 31.07 -22.54 2.21
CA CYS A 426 30.00 -21.94 1.43
C CYS A 426 28.68 -22.10 2.19
N GLU A 427 28.02 -21.00 2.52
CA GLU A 427 26.69 -21.02 3.14
C GLU A 427 25.60 -20.82 2.07
N TRP A 428 24.50 -21.54 2.23
CA TRP A 428 23.29 -21.31 1.45
C TRP A 428 22.55 -20.11 2.04
N ALA A 429 22.47 -19.02 1.28
CA ALA A 429 21.70 -17.84 1.65
C ALA A 429 20.38 -17.79 0.86
N GLY A 430 19.29 -17.37 1.49
CA GLY A 430 17.96 -17.22 0.87
C GLY A 430 16.87 -17.98 1.63
N PHE A 431 15.66 -18.02 1.08
CA PHE A 431 14.53 -18.74 1.66
C PHE A 431 14.24 -20.02 0.88
N LEU A 432 14.26 -21.16 1.58
CA LEU A 432 14.11 -22.50 0.98
C LEU A 432 12.65 -22.97 0.87
N GLY A 433 11.75 -22.43 1.70
CA GLY A 433 10.36 -22.83 1.74
C GLY A 433 9.56 -22.39 0.51
N PRO A 434 8.37 -22.95 0.31
CA PRO A 434 7.48 -22.54 -0.78
C PRO A 434 7.00 -21.10 -0.59
N ILE A 435 6.95 -20.35 -1.69
CA ILE A 435 6.32 -19.03 -1.77
C ILE A 435 5.24 -19.13 -2.82
N HIS A 436 3.98 -19.01 -2.42
CA HIS A 436 2.84 -18.94 -3.35
C HIS A 436 2.37 -17.50 -3.48
N ILE A 437 2.12 -17.06 -4.72
CA ILE A 437 1.68 -15.71 -5.05
C ILE A 437 0.38 -15.80 -5.83
N TRP A 438 -0.72 -15.31 -5.24
CA TRP A 438 -1.99 -15.09 -5.91
C TRP A 438 -2.09 -13.64 -6.34
N GLN A 439 -2.27 -13.42 -7.65
CA GLN A 439 -2.39 -12.08 -8.22
C GLN A 439 -3.62 -12.00 -9.11
N GLY A 440 -4.53 -11.09 -8.77
CA GLY A 440 -5.61 -10.65 -9.63
C GLY A 440 -5.05 -9.92 -10.85
N MET A 441 -5.47 -10.32 -12.05
CA MET A 441 -5.01 -9.69 -13.29
C MET A 441 -5.68 -8.33 -13.55
N ASP A 442 -6.80 -8.08 -12.86
CA ASP A 442 -7.59 -6.85 -12.91
C ASP A 442 -7.29 -5.96 -11.68
N ASP A 443 -6.24 -6.28 -10.92
CA ASP A 443 -5.83 -5.51 -9.74
C ASP A 443 -5.16 -4.18 -10.15
N GLN A 444 -5.88 -3.07 -9.90
CA GLN A 444 -5.39 -1.70 -10.10
C GLN A 444 -4.69 -1.13 -8.85
N ALA A 445 -4.84 -1.78 -7.70
CA ALA A 445 -4.22 -1.39 -6.45
C ALA A 445 -2.77 -1.88 -6.37
N VAL A 446 -2.51 -3.13 -6.73
CA VAL A 446 -1.17 -3.70 -6.87
C VAL A 446 -1.04 -4.23 -8.31
N PRO A 447 -0.54 -3.39 -9.22
CA PRO A 447 -0.33 -3.73 -10.62
C PRO A 447 0.39 -5.07 -10.81
N SER A 448 -0.06 -5.87 -11.78
CA SER A 448 0.58 -7.16 -12.12
C SER A 448 2.06 -7.02 -12.49
N SER A 449 2.52 -5.84 -12.91
CA SER A 449 3.94 -5.53 -13.13
C SER A 449 4.82 -5.68 -11.88
N MET A 450 4.26 -5.52 -10.68
CA MET A 450 4.97 -5.84 -9.44
C MET A 450 5.20 -7.35 -9.31
N THR A 451 4.21 -8.16 -9.69
CA THR A 451 4.33 -9.62 -9.70
C THR A 451 5.24 -10.12 -10.83
N ASP A 452 5.26 -9.44 -11.99
CA ASP A 452 6.25 -9.69 -13.05
C ASP A 452 7.69 -9.52 -12.53
N TYR A 453 7.93 -8.44 -11.77
CA TYR A 453 9.21 -8.25 -11.08
C TYR A 453 9.51 -9.40 -10.10
N ILE A 454 8.55 -9.75 -9.23
CA ILE A 454 8.74 -10.80 -8.22
C ILE A 454 9.09 -12.13 -8.88
N THR A 455 8.33 -12.56 -9.89
CA THR A 455 8.55 -13.84 -10.57
C THR A 455 9.88 -13.88 -11.32
N ARG A 456 10.36 -12.74 -11.82
CA ARG A 456 11.69 -12.62 -12.44
C ARG A 456 12.82 -12.78 -11.42
N VAL A 457 12.70 -12.20 -10.21
CA VAL A 457 13.77 -12.26 -9.20
C VAL A 457 13.66 -13.47 -8.26
N LEU A 458 12.48 -14.06 -8.15
CA LEU A 458 12.17 -15.27 -7.40
C LEU A 458 11.56 -16.35 -8.32
N PRO A 459 12.39 -16.99 -9.17
CA PRO A 459 11.90 -17.99 -10.14
C PRO A 459 11.31 -19.25 -9.49
N ARG A 460 11.55 -19.47 -8.18
CA ARG A 460 10.97 -20.57 -7.41
C ARG A 460 9.61 -20.25 -6.80
N ALA A 461 9.17 -18.99 -6.85
CA ALA A 461 7.84 -18.64 -6.38
C ALA A 461 6.78 -19.19 -7.33
N ILE A 462 5.73 -19.77 -6.76
CA ILE A 462 4.62 -20.37 -7.49
C ILE A 462 3.59 -19.28 -7.73
N TRP A 463 3.44 -18.89 -8.99
CA TRP A 463 2.50 -17.84 -9.38
C TRP A 463 1.15 -18.41 -9.80
N HIS A 464 0.13 -18.09 -9.00
CA HIS A 464 -1.28 -18.33 -9.27
C HIS A 464 -1.88 -17.08 -9.91
N LYS A 465 -2.01 -17.10 -11.24
CA LYS A 465 -2.70 -16.05 -12.00
C LYS A 465 -4.20 -16.19 -11.81
N LEU A 466 -4.86 -15.08 -11.52
CA LEU A 466 -6.30 -15.04 -11.30
C LEU A 466 -6.96 -14.11 -12.32
N PRO A 467 -7.42 -14.65 -13.46
CA PRO A 467 -8.13 -13.87 -14.48
C PRO A 467 -9.43 -13.30 -13.92
N ASN A 468 -9.76 -12.05 -14.28
CA ASN A 468 -10.98 -11.36 -13.86
C ASN A 468 -11.13 -11.14 -12.33
N GLU A 469 -10.04 -11.30 -11.57
CA GLU A 469 -9.99 -10.98 -10.15
C GLU A 469 -9.27 -9.65 -9.93
N GLY A 470 -9.83 -8.82 -9.06
CA GLY A 470 -9.24 -7.55 -8.62
C GLY A 470 -8.39 -7.71 -7.37
N HIS A 471 -8.25 -6.61 -6.62
CA HIS A 471 -7.49 -6.53 -5.38
C HIS A 471 -8.17 -7.26 -4.21
N PHE A 472 -9.50 -7.32 -4.17
CA PHE A 472 -10.26 -7.88 -3.04
C PHE A 472 -10.94 -9.20 -3.40
N SER A 473 -11.43 -9.32 -4.63
CA SER A 473 -12.43 -10.31 -5.04
C SER A 473 -12.09 -11.79 -4.82
N TYR A 474 -10.81 -12.17 -4.85
CA TYR A 474 -10.39 -13.55 -4.58
C TYR A 474 -10.11 -13.83 -3.09
N TYR A 475 -9.66 -12.81 -2.35
CA TYR A 475 -9.20 -12.97 -0.97
C TYR A 475 -10.30 -12.72 0.06
N PHE A 476 -11.29 -11.88 -0.26
CA PHE A 476 -12.37 -11.49 0.66
C PHE A 476 -13.65 -12.27 0.38
N PHE A 477 -14.25 -12.83 1.45
CA PHE A 477 -15.60 -13.42 1.45
C PHE A 477 -15.87 -14.47 0.35
N CYS A 478 -14.84 -15.18 -0.09
CA CYS A 478 -14.97 -16.26 -1.09
C CYS A 478 -14.64 -17.61 -0.47
N GLU A 479 -15.67 -18.35 -0.03
CA GLU A 479 -15.49 -19.64 0.65
C GLU A 479 -14.75 -20.68 -0.20
N GLU A 480 -15.10 -20.75 -1.48
CA GLU A 480 -14.46 -21.67 -2.43
C GLU A 480 -13.00 -21.27 -2.67
N CYS A 481 -12.71 -19.96 -2.78
CA CYS A 481 -11.35 -19.46 -2.92
C CYS A 481 -10.51 -19.78 -1.66
N HIS A 482 -11.06 -19.57 -0.46
CA HIS A 482 -10.38 -19.91 0.80
C HIS A 482 -10.06 -21.41 0.89
N ARG A 483 -11.00 -22.27 0.51
CA ARG A 483 -10.77 -23.72 0.44
C ARG A 483 -9.65 -24.05 -0.54
N GLN A 484 -9.68 -23.49 -1.75
CA GLN A 484 -8.64 -23.71 -2.76
C GLN A 484 -7.25 -23.26 -2.28
N ILE A 485 -7.18 -22.11 -1.61
CA ILE A 485 -5.94 -21.61 -0.99
C ILE A 485 -5.43 -22.66 0.01
N PHE A 486 -6.29 -23.14 0.91
CA PHE A 486 -5.89 -24.06 1.98
C PHE A 486 -5.48 -25.42 1.42
N SER A 487 -6.23 -25.95 0.46
CA SER A 487 -5.86 -27.18 -0.26
C SER A 487 -4.53 -27.04 -1.00
N THR A 488 -4.26 -25.88 -1.59
CA THR A 488 -2.98 -25.62 -2.27
C THR A 488 -1.81 -25.57 -1.29
N LEU A 489 -2.00 -24.95 -0.12
CA LEU A 489 -0.93 -24.76 0.87
C LEU A 489 -0.68 -26.01 1.71
N PHE A 490 -1.74 -26.74 2.07
CA PHE A 490 -1.72 -27.76 3.12
C PHE A 490 -2.09 -29.16 2.62
N GLY A 491 -2.55 -29.30 1.38
CA GLY A 491 -2.99 -30.56 0.81
C GLY A 491 -4.37 -30.98 1.33
N ASP A 492 -4.48 -32.22 1.79
CA ASP A 492 -5.75 -32.78 2.23
C ASP A 492 -6.21 -32.22 3.60
N ALA A 493 -7.53 -32.09 3.75
CA ALA A 493 -8.19 -31.69 4.98
C ALA A 493 -8.11 -32.81 6.05
N LEU A 494 -6.99 -32.87 6.78
CA LEU A 494 -6.74 -33.89 7.80
C LEU A 494 -7.25 -33.52 9.21
N GLY A 495 -7.85 -32.34 9.37
CA GLY A 495 -8.29 -31.82 10.65
C GLY A 495 -7.15 -31.54 11.66
N PRO A 496 -7.53 -31.20 12.90
CA PRO A 496 -6.59 -30.97 14.00
C PRO A 496 -5.84 -32.25 14.39
N LEU A 497 -4.68 -32.11 15.03
CA LEU A 497 -3.97 -33.22 15.66
C LEU A 497 -4.82 -33.82 16.79
N ASN A 498 -4.83 -35.16 16.88
CA ASN A 498 -5.45 -35.90 17.97
C ASN A 498 -4.51 -35.90 19.17
N LYS A 499 -5.04 -35.70 20.39
CA LYS A 499 -4.25 -35.71 21.64
C LYS A 499 -3.70 -37.08 22.06
N MET A 500 -3.88 -38.13 21.26
CA MET A 500 -3.43 -39.49 21.60
C MET A 500 -1.99 -39.73 21.14
N ALA A 501 -1.02 -39.25 21.92
CA ALA A 501 0.36 -39.76 21.92
C ALA A 501 1.17 -39.41 23.19
N GLU A 502 0.52 -39.01 24.29
CA GLU A 502 1.12 -38.96 25.62
C GLU A 502 0.10 -39.55 26.60
N ILE A 503 0.55 -40.44 27.48
CA ILE A 503 -0.23 -41.40 28.29
C ILE A 503 -0.60 -42.70 27.53
N ASP A 504 0.43 -43.45 27.15
CA ASP A 504 0.40 -44.92 27.25
C ASP A 504 1.55 -45.42 28.14
N GLU A 505 1.88 -44.66 29.19
CA GLU A 505 2.77 -45.11 30.27
C GLU A 505 2.01 -45.83 31.40
N THR A 506 0.68 -45.78 31.41
CA THR A 506 -0.15 -46.52 32.39
C THR A 506 -0.46 -47.97 31.99
N SER A 507 -0.06 -48.42 30.79
CA SER A 507 -0.18 -49.83 30.40
C SER A 507 1.05 -50.67 30.75
N TYR A 508 2.18 -50.06 31.13
CA TYR A 508 3.37 -50.79 31.59
C TYR A 508 3.34 -51.15 33.08
N GLU A 509 2.69 -50.34 33.93
CA GLU A 509 2.51 -50.68 35.36
C GLU A 509 1.41 -51.72 35.59
N ALA A 510 0.33 -51.69 34.80
CA ALA A 510 -0.75 -52.69 34.91
C ALA A 510 -0.33 -54.10 34.48
N VAL A 511 0.56 -54.21 33.47
CA VAL A 511 1.09 -55.51 33.02
C VAL A 511 2.21 -56.03 33.93
N ALA A 512 2.95 -55.14 34.61
CA ALA A 512 3.97 -55.52 35.57
C ALA A 512 3.38 -56.05 36.90
N GLU A 513 2.25 -55.50 37.37
CA GLU A 513 1.58 -56.02 38.57
C GLU A 513 0.92 -57.39 38.33
N GLU A 514 0.35 -57.62 37.14
CA GLU A 514 -0.28 -58.91 36.81
C GLU A 514 0.74 -60.05 36.66
N ALA A 515 1.94 -59.76 36.12
CA ALA A 515 3.05 -60.71 36.04
C ALA A 515 3.67 -61.07 37.40
N SER A 516 3.61 -60.17 38.39
CA SER A 516 4.08 -60.43 39.76
C SER A 516 3.10 -61.31 40.56
N SER A 517 1.80 -61.24 40.25
CA SER A 517 0.76 -62.03 40.94
C SER A 517 0.74 -63.51 40.51
N ILE A 518 1.16 -63.80 39.27
CA ILE A 518 1.15 -65.17 38.72
C ILE A 518 2.36 -66.00 39.21
N THR A 519 3.47 -65.34 39.60
CA THR A 519 4.68 -66.03 40.11
C THR A 519 4.65 -66.31 41.62
N GLY A 520 3.69 -65.73 42.37
CA GLY A 520 3.52 -65.95 43.81
C GLY A 520 2.72 -67.19 44.23
N SER A 521 2.01 -67.85 43.30
CA SER A 521 1.09 -68.95 43.62
C SER A 521 1.72 -70.37 43.52
N ALA A 522 3.01 -70.48 43.16
CA ALA A 522 3.70 -71.78 43.01
C ALA A 522 4.67 -72.13 44.17
N ARG A 523 4.52 -71.49 45.34
CA ARG A 523 5.20 -71.90 46.58
C ARG A 523 4.26 -71.81 47.77
N LYS A 524 3.48 -72.86 47.99
CA LYS A 524 3.09 -73.34 49.32
C LYS A 524 2.71 -74.81 49.25
#